data_AF-A0A7Y8IP03-F1
#
_entry.id   AF-A0A7Y8IP03-F1
#
_cell.length_a   1.000
_cell.length_b   1.000
_cell.length_c   1.000
_cell.angle_alpha   90.00
_cell.angle_beta   90.00
_cell.angle_gamma   90.00
#
_symmetry.space_group_name_H-M   'P 1'
#
loop_
_entity.id
_entity.type
_entity.pdbx_description
1 polymer ?
#
loop_
_entity_poly.entity_id
_entity_poly.type
_entity_poly.pdbx_seq_one_letter_code
_entity_poly.pdbx_strand_id
1 'polypeptide(L)'
;MSVEEAEALGAAVAEAVPGTDVEVIDASRKLSLHRDGAVLRMVNMLGLAVYPVITVGSEIVSMGPPVLDELGPLVRAKLGGHDG
;
A
#
# COMPACT_ATOMS: atom_id res chain seq x y z
N MET A 1 8.66 2.49 -10.55
CA MET A 1 7.26 2.94 -10.63
C MET A 1 7.25 4.46 -10.53
N SER A 2 6.54 5.13 -11.43
CA SER A 2 6.29 6.57 -11.42
C SER A 2 5.13 6.92 -10.48
N VAL A 3 4.95 8.21 -10.20
CA VAL A 3 3.80 8.70 -9.40
C VAL A 3 2.48 8.42 -10.14
N GLU A 4 2.45 8.59 -11.46
CA GLU A 4 1.27 8.34 -12.28
C GLU A 4 0.84 6.86 -12.23
N GLU A 5 1.80 5.93 -12.26
CA GLU A 5 1.55 4.49 -12.07
C GLU A 5 1.01 4.19 -10.66
N ALA A 6 1.50 4.90 -9.64
CA ALA A 6 1.03 4.76 -8.27
C ALA A 6 -0.42 5.27 -8.09
N GLU A 7 -0.76 6.38 -8.74
CA GLU A 7 -2.11 6.95 -8.73
C GLU A 7 -3.10 6.04 -9.48
N ALA A 8 -2.70 5.50 -10.64
CA ALA A 8 -3.51 4.52 -11.36
C ALA A 8 -3.75 3.25 -10.53
N LEU A 9 -2.72 2.77 -9.83
CA LEU A 9 -2.85 1.66 -8.88
C LEU A 9 -3.83 2.00 -7.74
N GLY A 10 -3.70 3.19 -7.16
CA GLY A 10 -4.58 3.65 -6.09
C GLY A 10 -6.05 3.71 -6.53
N ALA A 11 -6.32 4.24 -7.72
CA ALA A 11 -7.65 4.28 -8.32
C ALA A 11 -8.23 2.87 -8.53
N ALA A 12 -7.43 1.94 -9.08
CA ALA A 12 -7.86 0.56 -9.28
C ALA A 12 -8.19 -0.16 -7.95
N VAL A 13 -7.42 0.10 -6.89
CA VAL A 13 -7.71 -0.45 -5.56
C VAL A 13 -8.99 0.14 -4.97
N ALA A 14 -9.22 1.46 -5.14
CA ALA A 14 -10.45 2.11 -4.69
C ALA A 14 -11.71 1.58 -5.41
N GLU A 15 -11.60 1.29 -6.71
CA GLU A 15 -12.67 0.64 -7.48
C GLU A 15 -12.91 -0.80 -7.03
N ALA A 16 -11.83 -1.55 -6.79
CA ALA A 16 -11.90 -2.94 -6.35
C ALA A 16 -12.44 -3.09 -4.92
N VAL A 17 -12.28 -2.08 -4.07
CA VAL A 17 -12.74 -2.11 -2.66
C VAL A 17 -13.54 -0.84 -2.33
N PRO A 18 -14.81 -0.76 -2.77
CA PRO A 18 -15.65 0.41 -2.56
C PRO A 18 -15.78 0.77 -1.07
N GLY A 19 -15.70 2.05 -0.75
CA GLY A 19 -15.78 2.55 0.62
C GLY A 19 -14.43 2.63 1.35
N THR A 20 -13.33 2.31 0.67
CA THR A 20 -11.96 2.48 1.19
C THR A 20 -11.39 3.81 0.73
N ASP A 21 -10.76 4.55 1.65
CA ASP A 21 -9.96 5.73 1.30
C ASP A 21 -8.53 5.28 0.96
N VAL A 22 -8.03 5.69 -0.21
CA VAL A 22 -6.72 5.28 -0.73
C VAL A 22 -5.83 6.51 -0.86
N GLU A 23 -4.81 6.58 -0.01
CA GLU A 23 -3.79 7.63 -0.05
C GLU A 23 -2.53 7.10 -0.75
N VAL A 24 -2.08 7.80 -1.80
CA VAL A 24 -0.80 7.53 -2.46
C VAL A 24 0.26 8.48 -1.90
N ILE A 25 1.30 7.92 -1.29
CA ILE A 25 2.36 8.69 -0.64
C ILE A 25 3.66 8.55 -1.43
N ASP A 26 4.17 9.67 -1.93
CA ASP A 26 5.50 9.75 -2.54
C ASP A 26 6.58 9.68 -1.46
N ALA A 27 7.29 8.55 -1.41
CA ALA A 27 8.35 8.29 -0.45
C ALA A 27 9.61 9.14 -0.63
N SER A 28 9.77 9.84 -1.76
CA SER A 28 10.83 10.84 -1.91
C SER A 28 10.60 12.09 -1.05
N ARG A 29 9.35 12.28 -0.59
CA ARG A 29 8.97 13.34 0.35
C ARG A 29 9.14 12.89 1.79
N LYS A 30 9.09 13.85 2.72
CA LYS A 30 9.25 13.57 4.14
C LYS A 30 8.08 12.73 4.67
N LEU A 31 8.34 11.45 4.94
CA LEU A 31 7.41 10.54 5.60
C LEU A 31 7.26 10.88 7.10
N SER A 32 6.09 10.58 7.65
CA SER A 32 5.77 10.77 9.06
C SER A 32 6.20 9.55 9.87
N LEU A 33 7.06 9.74 10.89
CA LEU A 33 7.48 8.64 11.76
C LEU A 33 6.31 7.97 12.52
N HIS A 34 5.26 8.73 12.83
CA HIS A 34 4.12 8.22 13.58
C HIS A 34 3.21 7.32 12.73
N ARG A 35 2.98 7.71 11.47
CA ARG A 35 2.14 6.97 10.52
C ARG A 35 2.93 5.88 9.78
N ASP A 36 4.12 6.22 9.31
CA ASP A 36 4.89 5.46 8.33
C ASP A 36 6.04 4.67 8.98
N GLY A 37 6.07 4.54 10.31
CA GLY A 37 7.18 3.97 11.06
C GLY A 37 7.48 2.50 10.73
N ALA A 38 6.50 1.71 10.28
CA ALA A 38 6.72 0.35 9.79
C ALA A 38 7.40 0.36 8.41
N VAL A 39 6.95 1.23 7.50
CA VAL A 39 7.51 1.41 6.16
C VAL A 39 8.97 1.90 6.26
N LEU A 40 9.22 2.91 7.07
CA LEU A 40 10.56 3.45 7.30
C LEU A 40 11.53 2.40 7.85
N ARG A 41 11.07 1.56 8.79
CA ARG A 41 11.87 0.43 9.28
C ARG A 41 12.17 -0.57 8.18
N MET A 42 11.20 -0.89 7.33
CA MET A 42 11.41 -1.85 6.25
C MET A 42 12.36 -1.34 5.19
N VAL A 43 12.21 -0.09 4.77
CA VAL A 43 13.09 0.55 3.79
C VAL A 43 14.52 0.64 4.32
N ASN A 44 14.71 0.92 5.61
CA ASN A 44 16.04 0.91 6.22
C ASN A 44 16.68 -0.49 6.25
N MET A 45 15.89 -1.56 6.38
CA MET A 45 16.42 -2.94 6.45
C MET A 45 16.65 -3.57 5.07
N LEU A 46 15.75 -3.34 4.11
CA LEU A 46 15.72 -4.03 2.82
C LEU A 46 16.08 -3.11 1.64
N GLY A 47 16.27 -1.82 1.89
CA GLY A 47 16.55 -0.81 0.87
C GLY A 47 15.31 -0.46 0.03
N LEU A 48 15.53 0.30 -1.04
CA LEU A 48 14.46 0.82 -1.90
C LEU A 48 13.78 -0.25 -2.77
N ALA A 49 14.29 -1.48 -2.78
CA ALA A 49 13.74 -2.58 -3.57
C ALA A 49 12.34 -3.02 -3.10
N VAL A 50 11.94 -2.65 -1.88
CA VAL A 50 10.61 -2.95 -1.33
C VAL A 50 9.50 -2.06 -1.88
N TYR A 51 9.83 -1.03 -2.67
CA TYR A 51 8.81 -0.15 -3.24
C TYR A 51 8.13 -0.76 -4.48
N PRO A 52 6.83 -0.49 -4.68
CA PRO A 52 5.91 0.18 -3.74
C PRO A 52 5.60 -0.66 -2.50
N VAL A 53 5.32 0.03 -1.38
CA VAL A 53 4.84 -0.61 -0.14
C VAL A 53 3.37 -0.28 0.00
N ILE A 54 2.54 -1.31 0.18
CA ILE A 54 1.11 -1.15 0.41
C ILE A 54 0.82 -1.45 1.87
N THR A 55 0.11 -0.53 2.50
CA THR A 55 -0.35 -0.66 3.88
C THR A 55 -1.87 -0.55 3.98
N VAL A 56 -2.47 -1.33 4.87
CA VAL A 56 -3.86 -1.16 5.29
C VAL A 56 -3.84 -0.78 6.77
N GLY A 57 -4.30 0.43 7.08
CA GLY A 57 -4.07 1.03 8.40
C GLY A 57 -2.56 1.22 8.66
N SER A 58 -2.02 0.55 9.67
CA SER A 58 -0.58 0.59 10.00
C SER A 58 0.17 -0.71 9.67
N GLU A 59 -0.48 -1.67 9.01
CA GLU A 59 0.10 -2.97 8.66
C GLU A 59 0.54 -3.00 7.19
N ILE A 60 1.72 -3.56 6.92
CA ILE A 60 2.20 -3.81 5.56
C ILE A 60 1.55 -5.08 5.03
N VAL A 61 0.89 -5.00 3.87
CA VAL A 61 0.23 -6.13 3.20
C VAL A 61 0.96 -6.60 1.95
N SER A 62 1.74 -5.71 1.33
CA SER A 62 2.54 -6.06 0.15
C SER A 62 3.74 -5.11 0.01
N MET A 63 4.80 -5.63 -0.60
CA MET A 63 6.05 -4.93 -0.89
C MET A 63 6.51 -5.32 -2.30
N GLY A 64 7.05 -4.35 -3.03
CA GLY A 64 7.46 -4.54 -4.42
C GLY A 64 6.29 -4.33 -5.39
N PRO A 65 6.55 -4.43 -6.71
CA PRO A 65 5.54 -4.20 -7.74
C PRO A 65 4.37 -5.17 -7.53
N PRO A 66 3.16 -4.69 -7.23
CA PRO A 66 2.08 -5.59 -6.91
C PRO A 66 1.48 -6.17 -8.19
N VAL A 67 1.01 -7.41 -8.09
CA VAL A 67 0.06 -7.95 -9.06
C VAL A 67 -1.32 -7.46 -8.62
N LEU A 68 -1.94 -6.61 -9.43
CA LEU A 68 -3.25 -6.00 -9.15
C LEU A 68 -4.31 -7.01 -8.70
N ASP A 69 -4.32 -8.19 -9.33
CA ASP A 69 -5.27 -9.28 -9.05
C ASP A 69 -5.14 -9.85 -7.62
N GLU A 70 -3.96 -9.74 -6.99
CA GLU A 70 -3.71 -10.23 -5.63
C GLU A 70 -4.01 -9.17 -4.56
N LEU A 71 -3.97 -7.90 -4.95
CA LEU A 71 -4.11 -6.74 -4.07
C LEU A 71 -5.53 -6.61 -3.50
N GLY A 72 -6.54 -6.74 -4.35
CA GLY A 72 -7.95 -6.63 -3.96
C GLY A 72 -8.34 -7.60 -2.83
N PRO A 73 -8.09 -8.92 -2.99
CA PRO A 73 -8.32 -9.91 -1.94
C PRO A 73 -7.56 -9.62 -0.64
N LEU A 74 -6.28 -9.23 -0.71
CA LEU A 74 -5.46 -8.91 0.47
C LEU A 74 -6.01 -7.71 1.26
N VAL A 75 -6.42 -6.64 0.55
CA VAL A 75 -6.98 -5.44 1.16
C VAL A 75 -8.34 -5.74 1.79
N ARG A 76 -9.23 -6.46 1.09
CA ARG A 76 -10.53 -6.88 1.64
C ARG A 76 -10.38 -7.75 2.88
N ALA A 77 -9.48 -8.73 2.85
CA ALA A 77 -9.21 -9.61 3.99
C ALA A 77 -8.74 -8.83 5.24
N LYS A 78 -8.02 -7.72 5.05
CA LYS A 78 -7.58 -6.86 6.15
C LYS A 78 -8.62 -5.85 6.63
N LEU A 79 -9.47 -5.31 5.76
CA LEU A 79 -10.47 -4.31 6.12
C LEU A 79 -11.75 -4.88 6.75
N GLY A 80 -12.08 -6.15 6.50
CA GLY A 80 -13.33 -6.74 6.99
C GLY A 80 -13.25 -8.27 7.01
N GLY A 81 -12.37 -8.80 7.86
CA GLY A 81 -12.20 -10.24 8.04
C GLY A 81 -13.53 -10.99 8.17
N HIS A 82 -13.69 -11.97 7.28
CA HIS A 82 -14.79 -12.94 7.13
C HIS A 82 -16.13 -12.37 6.64
N ASP A 83 -16.53 -12.74 5.42
CA ASP A 83 -17.92 -13.07 5.06
C ASP A 83 -17.95 -13.90 3.76
N GLY A 84 -18.22 -15.21 3.89
CA GLY A 84 -18.43 -16.16 2.79
C GLY A 84 -17.72 -17.49 2.96
#